data_AF-A0A7C1LRR6-F1
#
_entry.id   AF-A0A7C1LRR6-F1
#
_cell.length_a   1.000
_cell.length_b   1.000
_cell.length_c   1.000
_cell.angle_alpha   90.00
_cell.angle_beta   90.00
_cell.angle_gamma   90.00
#
_symmetry.space_group_name_H-M   'P 1'
#
loop_
_entity.id
_entity.type
_entity.pdbx_description
1 polymer ?
#
loop_
_entity_poly.entity_id
_entity_poly.type
_entity_poly.pdbx_seq_one_letter_code
_entity_poly.pdbx_strand_id
1 'polypeptide(L)' 'MSSKCRGCGKELKWCEMPTGKKMPLDPKPMIMVQVKEDIGEMIEVYMTHWATCEKAKDFKKGGKR' A
#
# COMPACT_ATOMS: atom_id res chain seq x y z
N MET A 1 -2.76 -15.98 -0.33
CA MET A 1 -1.30 -16.09 -0.10
C MET A 1 -0.80 -14.78 0.50
N SER A 2 -0.63 -14.72 1.81
CA SER A 2 -0.03 -13.57 2.53
C SER A 2 1.46 -13.53 2.19
N SER A 3 1.95 -12.40 1.69
CA SER A 3 3.39 -12.17 1.50
C SER A 3 3.91 -11.33 2.65
N LYS A 4 5.10 -11.59 3.17
CA LYS A 4 5.69 -10.79 4.24
C LYS A 4 6.70 -9.79 3.67
N CYS A 5 6.73 -8.58 4.23
CA CYS A 5 7.74 -7.58 3.92
C CYS A 5 9.11 -8.08 4.39
N ARG A 6 10.10 -8.07 3.50
CA ARG A 6 11.46 -8.51 3.84
C ARG A 6 12.17 -7.56 4.81
N GLY A 7 11.73 -6.31 4.92
CA GLY A 7 12.35 -5.31 5.78
C GLY A 7 11.81 -5.33 7.20
N CYS A 8 10.50 -5.19 7.34
CA CYS A 8 9.82 -5.10 8.63
C CYS A 8 9.08 -6.38 9.05
N GLY A 9 9.01 -7.41 8.21
CA GLY A 9 8.36 -8.69 8.52
C GLY A 9 6.82 -8.67 8.51
N LYS A 10 6.19 -7.50 8.36
CA LYS A 10 4.73 -7.35 8.35
C LYS A 10 4.10 -8.03 7.14
N GLU A 11 2.85 -8.48 7.29
CA GLU A 11 2.08 -9.04 6.18
C GLU A 11 1.74 -7.97 5.15
N LEU A 12 1.65 -8.37 3.89
CA LEU A 12 1.38 -7.54 2.73
C LEU A 12 0.21 -8.10 1.97
N LYS A 13 -0.72 -7.21 1.63
CA LYS A 13 -1.75 -7.45 0.63
C LYS A 13 -1.25 -6.91 -0.69
N TRP A 14 -1.24 -7.71 -1.74
CA TRP A 14 -0.88 -7.22 -3.07
C TRP A 14 -2.13 -6.82 -3.83
N CYS A 15 -2.11 -5.64 -4.46
CA CYS A 15 -3.07 -5.28 -5.51
C CYS A 15 -2.33 -5.06 -6.84
N GLU A 16 -3.07 -5.16 -7.93
CA GLU A 16 -2.60 -4.77 -9.25
C GLU A 16 -3.12 -3.36 -9.56
N MET A 17 -2.22 -2.45 -9.88
CA MET A 17 -2.58 -1.09 -10.29
C MET A 17 -3.05 -1.10 -11.75
N PRO A 18 -3.86 -0.12 -12.20
CA PRO A 18 -4.26 0.01 -13.60
C PRO A 18 -3.08 0.08 -14.58
N THR A 19 -1.89 0.48 -14.10
CA THR A 19 -0.64 0.48 -14.87
C THR A 19 0.01 -0.91 -15.02
N GLY A 20 -0.65 -1.99 -14.57
CA GLY A 20 -0.14 -3.37 -14.58
C GLY A 20 0.94 -3.69 -13.53
N LYS A 21 1.26 -2.74 -12.63
CA LYS A 21 2.28 -2.93 -11.60
C LYS A 21 1.64 -3.45 -10.32
N LYS A 22 2.28 -4.44 -9.68
CA LYS A 22 1.87 -4.91 -8.36
C LYS A 22 2.31 -3.93 -7.28
N MET A 23 1.37 -3.57 -6.41
CA MET A 23 1.59 -2.65 -5.30
C MET A 23 1.38 -3.40 -3.97
N PRO A 24 2.35 -3.34 -3.05
CA PRO A 24 2.16 -3.86 -1.69
C PRO A 24 1.36 -2.85 -0.86
N LEU A 25 0.27 -3.33 -0.28
CA LEU A 25 -0.63 -2.63 0.62
C LEU A 25 -0.52 -3.22 2.02
N ASP A 26 -0.84 -2.41 3.02
CA ASP A 26 -1.04 -2.91 4.38
C ASP A 26 -2.28 -3.82 4.45
N PRO A 27 -2.29 -4.83 5.33
CA PRO A 27 -3.34 -5.85 5.36
C PRO A 27 -4.66 -5.29 5.89
N LYS A 28 -4.61 -4.23 6.69
CA LYS A 28 -5.79 -3.64 7.33
C LYS A 28 -6.30 -2.46 6.49
N PRO A 29 -7.54 -2.51 5.96
CA PRO A 29 -8.18 -1.35 5.35
C PRO A 29 -8.54 -0.32 6.43
N MET A 30 -8.69 0.92 5.99
CA MET A 30 -9.19 2.02 6.79
C MET A 30 -10.38 2.66 6.08
N ILE A 31 -11.38 3.07 6.85
CA ILE A 31 -12.55 3.77 6.32
C ILE A 31 -12.18 5.25 6.22
N MET A 32 -12.27 5.80 5.02
CA MET A 32 -12.08 7.23 4.74
C MET A 32 -13.33 7.78 4.06
N VAL A 33 -13.55 9.10 4.19
CA VAL A 33 -14.61 9.79 3.46
C VAL A 33 -14.02 10.38 2.19
N GLN A 34 -14.49 9.91 1.03
CA GLN A 34 -14.22 10.56 -0.25
C GLN A 34 -15.26 11.66 -0.46
N VAL A 35 -14.80 12.90 -0.54
CA VAL A 35 -15.67 14.05 -0.81
C VAL A 35 -15.66 14.32 -2.31
N LYS A 36 -16.84 14.23 -2.95
CA LYS A 36 -17.08 14.65 -4.33
C LYS A 36 -18.23 15.64 -4.31
N GLU A 37 -18.00 16.87 -4.81
CA GLU A 37 -19.06 17.90 -4.92
C GLU A 37 -19.84 18.07 -3.60
N ASP A 38 -19.13 18.15 -2.48
CA ASP A 38 -19.67 18.29 -1.12
C ASP A 38 -20.48 17.10 -0.57
N ILE A 39 -20.59 16.00 -1.33
CA ILE A 39 -21.19 14.73 -0.89
C ILE A 39 -20.07 13.81 -0.38
N GLY A 40 -20.17 13.38 0.88
CA GLY A 40 -19.22 12.48 1.51
C GLY A 40 -19.62 11.00 1.36
N GLU A 41 -18.83 10.22 0.62
CA GLU A 41 -18.97 8.77 0.50
C GLU A 41 -17.96 8.06 1.41
N MET A 42 -18.41 7.16 2.29
CA MET A 42 -17.50 6.33 3.07
C MET A 42 -16.95 5.20 2.19
N ILE A 43 -15.63 5.15 2.03
CA ILE A 43 -14.93 4.15 1.24
C ILE A 43 -13.87 3.43 2.07
N GLU A 44 -13.72 2.12 1.84
CA GLU A 44 -12.62 1.35 2.38
C GLU A 44 -11.37 1.55 1.52
N VAL A 45 -10.37 2.22 2.06
CA VAL A 45 -9.09 2.43 1.39
C VAL A 45 -8.00 1.62 2.05
N TYR A 46 -7.01 1.25 1.26
CA TYR A 46 -5.82 0.57 1.73
C TYR A 46 -4.63 1.52 1.62
N MET A 47 -3.78 1.54 2.66
CA MET A 47 -2.54 2.29 2.62
C MET A 47 -1.45 1.49 1.91
N THR A 48 -0.63 2.17 1.11
CA THR A 48 0.55 1.53 0.51
C THR A 48 1.56 1.20 1.60
N HIS A 49 2.06 -0.04 1.63
CA HIS A 49 3.03 -0.46 2.63
C HIS A 49 4.35 0.33 2.53
N TRP A 50 4.71 0.85 1.36
CA TRP A 50 5.88 1.72 1.22
C TRP A 50 5.82 3.00 2.05
N ALA A 51 4.60 3.48 2.35
CA ALA A 51 4.41 4.66 3.19
C ALA A 51 4.57 4.33 4.69
N THR A 52 4.24 3.10 5.10
CA THR A 52 4.22 2.68 6.51
C THR A 52 5.43 1.85 6.94
N CYS A 53 6.22 1.36 5.97
CA CYS A 53 7.41 0.57 6.26
C CYS A 53 8.60 1.48 6.60
N GLU A 54 9.12 1.34 7.82
CA GLU A 54 10.31 2.08 8.29
C GLU A 54 11.55 1.82 7.41
N LYS A 55 11.68 0.60 6.88
CA LYS A 55 12.77 0.19 5.98
C LYS A 55 12.46 0.42 4.50
N ALA A 56 11.36 1.10 4.15
CA ALA A 56 11.01 1.38 2.74
C ALA A 56 12.14 2.07 1.97
N LYS A 57 12.89 2.94 2.65
CA LYS A 57 14.03 3.68 2.08
C LYS A 57 15.16 2.76 1.61
N ASP A 58 15.35 1.61 2.27
CA ASP A 58 16.39 0.64 1.92
C ASP A 58 16.04 -0.09 0.61
N PHE A 59 14.75 -0.32 0.34
CA PHE A 59 14.28 -0.94 -0.91
C PHE A 59 14.30 0.01 -2.10
N LYS A 60 14.34 1.33 -1.88
CA LYS A 60 14.39 2.34 -2.94
C LYS A 60 15.79 2.43 -3.58
N LYS A 61 16.86 1.95 -2.91
CA LYS A 61 18.22 1.86 -3.47
C LYS A 61 18.39 0.59 -4.32
N GLY A 62 17.73 0.55 -5.47
CA GLY A 62 17.82 -0.54 -6.44
C GLY A 62 18.12 -0.10 -7.87
N GLY A 63 18.52 1.16 -8.08
CA GLY A 63 18.88 1.70 -9.40
C GLY A 63 20.36 1.49 -9.75
N LYS A 64 20.85 0.24 -9.74
CA LYS A 64 22.04 -0.17 -10.51
C LYS A 64 21.91 -1.67 -10.83
N ARG A 65 21.33 -1.95 -11.99
CA ARG A 65 21.67 -3.12 -12.80
C ARG A 65 22.15 -2.59 -14.14
#